data_AF-A0A3M2CMC9-F1
#
_entry.id   AF-A0A3M2CMC9-F1
#
_cell.length_a   1.000
_cell.length_b   1.000
_cell.length_c   1.000
_cell.angle_alpha   90.00
_cell.angle_beta   90.00
_cell.angle_gamma   90.00
#
_symmetry.space_group_name_H-M   'P 1'
#
loop_
_entity.id
_entity.type
_entity.pdbx_description
1 polymer ?
#
loop_
_entity_poly.entity_id
_entity_poly.type
_entity_poly.pdbx_seq_one_letter_code
_entity_poly.pdbx_strand_id
1 'polypeptide(L)'
;MLEPAPTTKIDPTLTRGTLAEVLPATATRPAMVVLTVPNTDYRIHLMPYGGDLSAFQSRLGQKVIGIIRVDAKRIDRVGAGGRYVEPVLGRPRRVQGMVRAVTEDAVVVGAGNGLSLHLRPTAPGQSPGQFTTDDFVTCGVTDTATFELVE
;
A
#
# COMPACT_ATOMS: atom_id res chain seq x y z
N MET A 1 -2.48 31.17 24.11
CA MET A 1 -3.12 30.38 23.04
C MET A 1 -1.99 29.86 22.18
N LEU A 2 -1.66 28.55 22.25
CA LEU A 2 -0.66 27.95 21.37
C LEU A 2 -1.28 27.88 19.98
N GLU A 3 -0.66 28.50 18.99
CA GLU A 3 -1.04 28.31 17.60
C GLU A 3 -0.99 26.81 17.28
N PRO A 4 -2.04 26.23 16.69
CA PRO A 4 -1.98 24.84 16.27
C PRO A 4 -0.83 24.71 15.26
N ALA A 5 0.07 23.76 15.51
CA ALA A 5 1.16 23.47 14.59
C ALA A 5 0.57 23.26 13.18
N PRO A 6 1.18 23.84 12.13
CA PRO A 6 0.67 23.70 10.77
C PRO A 6 0.60 22.20 10.40
N THR A 7 -0.61 21.68 10.32
CA THR A 7 -0.86 20.31 9.86
C THR A 7 -0.85 20.33 8.34
N THR A 8 0.35 20.19 7.75
CA THR A 8 0.47 19.98 6.30
C THR A 8 -0.46 18.86 5.89
N LYS A 9 -1.32 19.13 4.88
CA LYS A 9 -2.29 18.17 4.38
C LYS A 9 -1.55 16.91 3.96
N ILE A 10 -1.88 15.81 4.63
CA ILE A 10 -1.29 14.51 4.39
C ILE A 10 -1.77 14.03 3.02
N ASP A 11 -0.85 13.74 2.10
CA ASP A 11 -1.20 13.13 0.83
C ASP A 11 -1.84 11.75 1.08
N PRO A 12 -3.13 11.56 0.75
CA PRO A 12 -3.84 10.32 1.02
C PRO A 12 -3.42 9.18 0.08
N THR A 13 -2.61 9.47 -0.94
CA THR A 13 -2.12 8.48 -1.91
C THR A 13 -0.84 7.77 -1.46
N LEU A 14 -0.18 8.30 -0.43
CA LEU A 14 1.06 7.77 0.10
C LEU A 14 0.82 6.86 1.30
N THR A 15 1.55 5.75 1.34
CA THR A 15 1.65 4.89 2.52
C THR A 15 2.66 5.43 3.50
N ARG A 16 2.35 5.31 4.80
CA ARG A 16 3.24 5.66 5.91
C ARG A 16 3.45 4.45 6.80
N GLY A 17 4.69 4.23 7.19
CA GLY A 17 5.01 3.16 8.13
C GLY A 17 6.42 3.29 8.67
N THR A 18 6.85 2.27 9.40
CA THR A 18 8.25 2.12 9.80
C THR A 18 8.84 0.94 9.04
N LEU A 19 10.03 1.12 8.46
CA LEU A 19 10.73 0.04 7.81
C LEU A 19 11.33 -0.89 8.87
N ALA A 20 10.69 -2.02 9.12
CA ALA A 20 11.04 -2.91 10.23
C ALA A 20 12.13 -3.93 9.87
N GLU A 21 12.12 -4.44 8.63
CA GLU A 21 13.11 -5.41 8.16
C GLU A 21 13.44 -5.19 6.69
N VAL A 22 14.67 -5.57 6.33
CA VAL A 22 15.12 -5.72 4.95
C VAL A 22 15.61 -7.16 4.80
N LEU A 23 14.94 -7.93 3.96
CA LEU A 23 15.18 -9.34 3.74
C LEU A 23 15.85 -9.52 2.37
N PRO A 24 17.11 -9.98 2.30
CA PRO A 24 17.76 -10.24 1.02
C PRO A 24 17.07 -11.38 0.28
N ALA A 25 17.23 -11.40 -1.05
CA ALA A 25 16.76 -12.50 -1.86
C ALA A 25 17.45 -13.81 -1.46
N THR A 26 16.72 -14.92 -1.52
CA THR A 26 17.24 -16.27 -1.38
C THR A 26 16.94 -17.08 -2.65
N ALA A 27 17.45 -18.30 -2.75
CA ALA A 27 17.20 -19.17 -3.90
C ALA A 27 15.70 -19.41 -4.18
N THR A 28 14.83 -19.29 -3.17
CA THR A 28 13.39 -19.59 -3.28
C THR A 28 12.49 -18.40 -2.98
N ARG A 29 13.05 -17.24 -2.59
CA ARG A 29 12.27 -16.06 -2.21
C ARG A 29 12.92 -14.78 -2.75
N PRO A 30 12.15 -13.87 -3.35
CA PRO A 30 12.68 -12.57 -3.78
C PRO A 30 13.08 -11.73 -2.56
N ALA A 31 13.87 -10.70 -2.83
CA ALA A 31 14.14 -9.65 -1.86
C ALA A 31 12.84 -9.00 -1.38
N MET A 32 12.77 -8.68 -0.10
CA MET A 32 11.59 -8.10 0.52
C MET A 32 11.96 -7.01 1.53
N VAL A 33 11.03 -6.10 1.73
CA VAL A 33 11.02 -5.15 2.84
C VAL A 33 9.77 -5.39 3.66
N VAL A 34 9.88 -5.22 4.99
CA VAL A 34 8.76 -5.37 5.91
C VAL A 34 8.40 -4.01 6.46
N LEU A 35 7.19 -3.54 6.12
CA LEU A 35 6.65 -2.29 6.61
C LEU A 35 5.71 -2.56 7.78
N THR A 36 5.91 -1.87 8.90
CA THR A 36 4.91 -1.82 9.99
C THR A 36 4.04 -0.58 9.86
N VAL A 37 2.75 -0.74 10.15
CA VAL A 37 1.77 0.35 10.07
C VAL A 37 1.47 0.85 11.49
N PRO A 38 1.54 2.17 11.76
CA PRO A 38 1.34 2.71 13.10
C PRO A 38 0.01 2.30 13.73
N ASN A 39 0.04 1.97 15.03
CA ASN A 39 -1.12 1.57 15.82
C ASN A 39 -1.86 0.33 15.28
N THR A 40 -1.13 -0.58 14.63
CA THR A 40 -1.64 -1.88 14.17
C THR A 40 -0.56 -2.95 14.31
N ASP A 41 -0.96 -4.21 14.21
CA ASP A 41 -0.02 -5.35 14.17
C ASP A 41 0.45 -5.67 12.74
N TYR A 42 0.13 -4.84 11.75
CA TYR A 42 0.50 -5.10 10.37
C TYR A 42 2.02 -5.18 10.19
N ARG A 43 2.46 -6.25 9.53
CA ARG A 43 3.80 -6.44 9.00
C ARG A 43 3.65 -6.84 7.54
N ILE A 44 3.70 -5.84 6.66
CA ILE A 44 3.42 -6.02 5.24
C ILE A 44 4.73 -6.29 4.50
N HIS A 45 4.81 -7.44 3.87
CA HIS A 45 5.97 -7.86 3.08
C HIS A 45 5.79 -7.40 1.64
N LEU A 46 6.69 -6.54 1.19
CA LEU A 46 6.64 -5.89 -0.12
C LEU A 46 7.98 -6.07 -0.82
N MET A 47 7.96 -6.24 -2.13
CA MET A 47 9.21 -6.25 -2.90
C MET A 47 9.74 -4.81 -3.03
N PRO A 48 11.06 -4.58 -2.98
CA PRO A 48 11.62 -3.27 -3.28
C PRO A 48 11.32 -2.88 -4.73
N TYR A 49 10.72 -1.72 -4.94
CA TYR A 49 10.53 -1.18 -6.28
C TYR A 49 11.90 -0.92 -6.93
N GLY A 50 12.07 -1.32 -8.19
CA GLY A 50 13.37 -1.26 -8.89
C GLY A 50 14.37 -2.36 -8.49
N GLY A 51 14.07 -3.18 -7.48
CA GLY A 51 14.91 -4.33 -7.08
C GLY A 51 16.12 -4.00 -6.20
N ASP A 52 16.44 -2.73 -5.98
CA ASP A 52 17.57 -2.32 -5.14
C ASP A 52 17.17 -2.26 -3.65
N LEU A 53 17.93 -2.94 -2.80
CA LEU A 53 17.76 -2.94 -1.34
C LEU A 53 18.59 -1.88 -0.63
N SER A 54 19.60 -1.28 -1.28
CA SER A 54 20.56 -0.39 -0.63
C SER A 54 19.88 0.84 0.00
N ALA A 55 18.93 1.45 -0.73
CA ALA A 55 18.12 2.56 -0.26
C ALA A 55 17.33 2.19 1.01
N PHE A 56 16.77 0.97 1.05
CA PHE A 56 16.01 0.48 2.20
C PHE A 56 16.90 0.16 3.40
N GLN A 57 18.08 -0.43 3.19
CA GLN A 57 19.00 -0.73 4.29
C GLN A 57 19.37 0.53 5.10
N SER A 58 19.57 1.67 4.42
CA SER A 58 19.86 2.95 5.08
C SER A 58 18.71 3.51 5.93
N ARG A 59 17.47 3.03 5.71
CA ARG A 59 16.24 3.50 6.37
C ARG A 59 15.71 2.52 7.41
N LEU A 60 16.43 1.45 7.71
CA LEU A 60 15.98 0.43 8.67
C LEU A 60 15.68 1.06 10.04
N GLY A 61 14.51 0.73 10.60
CA GLY A 61 13.99 1.28 11.86
C GLY A 61 13.41 2.68 11.75
N GLN A 62 13.48 3.34 10.61
CA GLN A 62 13.00 4.71 10.42
C GLN A 62 11.56 4.76 9.91
N LYS A 63 10.88 5.88 10.19
CA LYS A 63 9.62 6.21 9.53
C LYS A 63 9.89 6.48 8.06
N VAL A 64 9.09 5.86 7.20
CA VAL A 64 9.17 5.99 5.75
C VAL A 64 7.81 6.36 5.18
N ILE A 65 7.85 7.09 4.08
CA ILE A 65 6.69 7.40 3.24
C ILE A 65 6.99 6.80 1.87
N GLY A 66 5.97 6.26 1.22
CA GLY A 66 6.17 5.63 -0.07
C GLY A 66 4.90 5.19 -0.76
N ILE A 67 5.07 4.58 -1.92
CA ILE A 67 3.97 4.10 -2.75
C ILE A 67 3.99 2.58 -2.75
N ILE A 68 2.85 1.97 -2.36
CA ILE A 68 2.63 0.54 -2.54
C ILE A 68 1.92 0.33 -3.87
N ARG A 69 2.50 -0.46 -4.79
CA ARG A 69 1.85 -0.85 -6.05
C ARG A 69 1.60 -2.33 -6.10
N VAL A 70 0.42 -2.74 -6.54
CA VAL A 70 0.08 -4.15 -6.71
C VAL A 70 -0.99 -4.34 -7.78
N ASP A 71 -0.94 -5.48 -8.46
CA ASP A 71 -1.98 -5.86 -9.40
C ASP A 71 -3.21 -6.40 -8.65
N ALA A 72 -4.35 -5.78 -8.91
CA ALA A 72 -5.64 -6.23 -8.42
C ALA A 72 -6.30 -7.10 -9.49
N LYS A 73 -6.86 -8.24 -9.08
CA LYS A 73 -7.56 -9.16 -9.99
C LYS A 73 -8.79 -8.48 -10.57
N ARG A 74 -9.84 -8.38 -9.77
CA ARG A 74 -11.05 -7.60 -10.04
C ARG A 74 -11.34 -6.75 -8.81
N ILE A 75 -11.64 -5.48 -9.05
CA ILE A 75 -12.05 -4.54 -8.02
C ILE A 75 -13.57 -4.41 -8.06
N ASP A 76 -14.22 -4.72 -6.95
CA ASP A 76 -15.68 -4.65 -6.83
C ASP A 76 -16.07 -3.58 -5.82
N ARG A 77 -17.12 -2.81 -6.13
CA ARG A 77 -17.75 -1.91 -5.16
C ARG A 77 -18.55 -2.72 -4.15
N VAL A 78 -18.44 -2.37 -2.87
CA VAL A 78 -19.15 -3.03 -1.78
C VAL A 78 -19.82 -1.99 -0.89
N GLY A 79 -21.00 -2.31 -0.35
CA GLY A 79 -21.82 -1.36 0.40
C GLY A 79 -21.49 -1.22 1.88
N ALA A 80 -20.70 -2.14 2.45
CA ALA A 80 -20.38 -2.17 3.89
C ALA A 80 -19.08 -2.95 4.16
N GLY A 81 -18.51 -2.77 5.35
CA GLY A 81 -17.36 -3.53 5.84
C GLY A 81 -16.28 -2.67 6.51
N GLY A 82 -15.20 -3.33 6.92
CA GLY A 82 -14.01 -2.67 7.48
C GLY A 82 -12.97 -2.33 6.41
N ARG A 83 -12.05 -1.42 6.73
CA ARG A 83 -10.86 -1.17 5.91
C ARG A 83 -9.75 -2.12 6.37
N TYR A 84 -9.16 -2.86 5.45
CA TYR A 84 -8.11 -3.82 5.79
C TYR A 84 -7.23 -4.18 4.59
N VAL A 85 -6.04 -4.66 4.92
CA VAL A 85 -5.23 -5.53 4.06
C VAL A 85 -5.14 -6.89 4.74
N GLU A 86 -5.12 -7.97 3.98
CA GLU A 86 -4.88 -9.31 4.54
C GLU A 86 -3.76 -10.02 3.81
N PRO A 87 -2.95 -10.83 4.51
CA PRO A 87 -2.96 -11.06 5.96
C PRO A 87 -2.36 -9.89 6.76
N VAL A 88 -2.49 -9.94 8.09
CA VAL A 88 -1.82 -8.98 9.00
C VAL A 88 -0.30 -9.11 8.92
N LEU A 89 0.21 -10.34 8.81
CA LEU A 89 1.63 -10.64 8.64
C LEU A 89 1.83 -11.35 7.30
N GLY A 90 2.54 -10.71 6.37
CA GLY A 90 2.90 -11.31 5.09
C GLY A 90 2.65 -10.41 3.88
N ARG A 91 2.62 -11.03 2.70
CA ARG A 91 2.34 -10.35 1.43
C ARG A 91 0.84 -10.07 1.30
N PRO A 92 0.42 -8.88 0.85
CA PRO A 92 -0.98 -8.59 0.56
C PRO A 92 -1.62 -9.65 -0.34
N ARG A 93 -2.85 -10.05 -0.01
CA ARG A 93 -3.68 -11.00 -0.77
C ARG A 93 -5.09 -10.48 -1.01
N ARG A 94 -5.62 -9.72 -0.05
CA ARG A 94 -6.90 -9.01 -0.18
C ARG A 94 -6.76 -7.60 0.36
N VAL A 95 -7.49 -6.69 -0.27
CA VAL A 95 -7.54 -5.28 0.11
C VAL A 95 -9.00 -4.85 0.08
N GLN A 96 -9.46 -4.22 1.15
CA GLN A 96 -10.74 -3.53 1.20
C GLN A 96 -10.54 -2.14 1.76
N GLY A 97 -11.10 -1.14 1.08
CA GLY A 97 -10.98 0.22 1.55
C GLY A 97 -11.73 1.23 0.72
N MET A 98 -11.46 2.49 1.00
CA MET A 98 -12.08 3.62 0.33
C MET A 98 -11.14 4.15 -0.75
N VAL A 99 -11.65 4.38 -1.95
CA VAL A 99 -10.90 5.03 -3.03
C VAL A 99 -10.55 6.45 -2.61
N ARG A 100 -9.26 6.77 -2.61
CA ARG A 100 -8.70 8.08 -2.26
C ARG A 100 -8.29 8.91 -3.47
N ALA A 101 -7.92 8.23 -4.55
CA ALA A 101 -7.59 8.83 -5.83
C ALA A 101 -7.72 7.79 -6.94
N VAL A 102 -7.78 8.26 -8.17
CA VAL A 102 -7.71 7.45 -9.39
C VAL A 102 -6.63 8.08 -10.27
N THR A 103 -5.66 7.27 -10.70
CA THR A 103 -4.64 7.66 -11.68
C THR A 103 -5.00 7.07 -13.05
N GLU A 104 -4.17 7.30 -14.07
CA GLU A 104 -4.34 6.69 -15.39
C GLU A 104 -4.36 5.15 -15.33
N ASP A 105 -3.59 4.61 -14.39
CA ASP A 105 -3.13 3.22 -14.34
C ASP A 105 -3.53 2.49 -13.04
N ALA A 106 -3.99 3.20 -12.00
CA ALA A 106 -4.36 2.59 -10.73
C ALA A 106 -5.55 3.26 -10.01
N VAL A 107 -6.24 2.46 -9.21
CA VAL A 107 -7.19 2.93 -8.18
C VAL A 107 -6.43 2.97 -6.86
N VAL A 108 -6.33 4.14 -6.23
CA VAL A 108 -5.62 4.28 -4.95
C VAL A 108 -6.59 4.05 -3.80
N VAL A 109 -6.42 2.95 -3.08
CA VAL A 109 -7.32 2.53 -2.00
C VAL A 109 -6.68 2.73 -0.65
N GLY A 110 -7.32 3.54 0.20
CA GLY A 110 -6.94 3.75 1.59
C GLY A 110 -7.52 2.66 2.49
N ALA A 111 -6.65 1.76 2.96
CA ALA A 111 -6.99 0.59 3.77
C ALA A 111 -6.87 0.83 5.30
N GLY A 112 -6.64 2.07 5.73
CA GLY A 112 -6.63 2.48 7.14
C GLY A 112 -5.24 2.88 7.66
N ASN A 113 -5.19 3.70 8.72
CA ASN A 113 -3.97 4.10 9.44
C ASN A 113 -2.78 4.56 8.57
N GLY A 114 -3.06 5.25 7.47
CA GLY A 114 -2.03 5.74 6.54
C GLY A 114 -1.49 4.67 5.58
N LEU A 115 -2.16 3.53 5.44
CA LEU A 115 -1.88 2.50 4.45
C LEU A 115 -2.73 2.72 3.20
N SER A 116 -2.07 3.05 2.08
CA SER A 116 -2.69 3.31 0.78
C SER A 116 -2.02 2.48 -0.31
N LEU A 117 -2.82 1.72 -1.05
CA LEU A 117 -2.32 0.83 -2.11
C LEU A 117 -2.80 1.33 -3.48
N HIS A 118 -1.87 1.43 -4.41
CA HIS A 118 -2.13 1.71 -5.82
C HIS A 118 -2.45 0.38 -6.50
N LEU A 119 -3.73 0.16 -6.76
CA LEU A 119 -4.26 -1.08 -7.29
C LEU A 119 -4.42 -0.96 -8.81
N ARG A 120 -3.57 -1.66 -9.57
CA ARG A 120 -3.72 -1.74 -11.02
C ARG A 120 -4.73 -2.84 -11.39
N PRO A 121 -5.90 -2.51 -11.96
CA PRO A 121 -6.88 -3.54 -12.32
C PRO A 121 -6.35 -4.43 -13.45
N THR A 122 -6.56 -5.74 -13.34
CA THR A 122 -6.14 -6.71 -14.37
C THR A 122 -7.30 -7.50 -14.98
N ALA A 123 -8.52 -7.34 -14.46
CA ALA A 123 -9.71 -7.93 -15.04
C ALA A 123 -10.01 -7.36 -16.43
N PRO A 124 -10.33 -8.20 -17.43
CA PRO A 124 -10.73 -7.73 -18.76
C PRO A 124 -11.90 -6.73 -18.69
N GLY A 125 -11.77 -5.60 -19.40
CA GLY A 125 -12.79 -4.56 -19.45
C GLY A 125 -12.91 -3.69 -18.19
N GLN A 126 -12.06 -3.91 -17.19
CA GLN A 126 -11.98 -3.04 -16.01
C GLN A 126 -10.84 -2.03 -16.16
N SER A 127 -11.13 -0.76 -15.89
CA SER A 127 -10.14 0.32 -15.93
C SER A 127 -10.26 1.23 -14.70
N PRO A 128 -9.18 1.92 -14.28
CA PRO A 128 -9.22 2.81 -13.12
C PRO A 128 -10.30 3.90 -13.20
N GLY A 129 -10.52 4.48 -14.39
CA GLY A 129 -11.51 5.53 -14.63
C GLY A 129 -12.97 5.11 -14.41
N GLN A 130 -13.23 3.82 -14.18
CA GLN A 130 -14.57 3.34 -13.79
C GLN A 130 -14.87 3.56 -12.31
N PHE A 131 -13.90 3.98 -11.51
CA PHE A 131 -14.01 4.23 -10.07
C PHE A 131 -13.96 5.73 -9.78
N THR A 132 -14.50 6.11 -8.63
CA THR A 132 -14.54 7.49 -8.15
C THR A 132 -14.06 7.55 -6.71
N THR A 133 -13.60 8.71 -6.27
CA THR A 133 -13.27 8.91 -4.86
C THR A 133 -14.46 8.59 -3.97
N ASP A 134 -14.17 8.06 -2.78
CA ASP A 134 -15.16 7.60 -1.80
C ASP A 134 -15.94 6.33 -2.17
N ASP A 135 -15.74 5.76 -3.36
CA ASP A 135 -16.15 4.38 -3.63
C ASP A 135 -15.53 3.46 -2.58
N PHE A 136 -16.35 2.61 -1.96
CA PHE A 136 -15.87 1.58 -1.05
C PHE A 136 -15.71 0.29 -1.85
N VAL A 137 -14.49 -0.23 -1.90
CA VAL A 137 -14.10 -1.30 -2.83
C VAL A 137 -13.38 -2.43 -2.12
N THR A 138 -13.47 -3.63 -2.69
CA THR A 138 -12.73 -4.82 -2.28
C THR A 138 -12.10 -5.50 -3.48
N CYS A 139 -10.95 -6.15 -3.29
CA CYS A 139 -10.33 -6.96 -4.31
C CYS A 139 -9.38 -8.02 -3.73
N GLY A 140 -9.17 -9.08 -4.51
CA GLY A 140 -7.98 -9.91 -4.37
C GLY A 140 -6.83 -9.31 -5.16
N VAL A 141 -5.61 -9.38 -4.60
CA VAL A 141 -4.39 -8.90 -5.24
C VAL A 141 -3.42 -10.05 -5.50
N THR A 142 -2.47 -9.83 -6.42
CA THR A 142 -1.37 -10.75 -6.69
C THR A 142 -0.30 -10.68 -5.59
N ASP A 143 0.64 -11.61 -5.59
CA ASP A 143 1.78 -11.60 -4.68
C ASP A 143 2.93 -10.68 -5.13
N THR A 144 2.66 -9.77 -6.07
CA THR A 144 3.63 -8.89 -6.72
C THR A 144 3.68 -7.48 -6.12
N ALA A 145 3.16 -7.31 -4.89
CA ALA A 145 3.14 -6.00 -4.24
C ALA A 145 4.55 -5.45 -4.04
N THR A 146 4.78 -4.20 -4.49
CA THR A 146 6.06 -3.49 -4.39
C THR A 146 5.93 -2.26 -3.50
N PHE A 147 7.06 -1.79 -2.97
CA PHE A 147 7.17 -0.55 -2.23
C PHE A 147 8.26 0.34 -2.82
N GLU A 148 7.92 1.59 -3.11
CA GLU A 148 8.83 2.63 -3.56
C GLU A 148 8.92 3.71 -2.48
N LEU A 149 10.13 4.11 -2.09
CA LEU A 149 10.33 5.23 -1.17
C LEU A 149 10.03 6.54 -1.90
N VAL A 150 9.35 7.45 -1.22
CA VAL A 150 9.17 8.84 -1.66
C VAL A 150 9.92 9.71 -0.66
N GLU A 151 10.77 10.62 -1.17
CA GLU A 151 11.59 11.53 -0.36
C GLU A 151 10.76 12.55 0.44
#